data_AF-L8JH45-F1
#
_entry.id   AF-L8JH45-F1
#
_cell.length_a   1.000
_cell.length_b   1.000
_cell.length_c   1.000
_cell.angle_alpha   90.00
_cell.angle_beta   90.00
_cell.angle_gamma   90.00
#
_symmetry.space_group_name_H-M   'P 1'
#
loop_
_entity.id
_entity.type
_entity.pdbx_description
1 polymer ?
#
loop_
_entity_poly.entity_id
_entity_poly.type
_entity_poly.pdbx_seq_one_letter_code
_entity_poly.pdbx_strand_id
1 'polypeptide(L)'
;MLVAAGLTLNIISALMTNFFIDDVTRQANELVQQQQNNDKLITLIWQQVETVDRKKEYVLELILTSKYQEKPIPTEIKDQVINEINYWLDQEVKELSIDGIPTLITLLNKAQDDRREKINQLYLDNLQLIEEHADKMKSVSQLRNLALFLQIIGLALVLARDLNWHEHRLEER
;
A
#
# COMPACT_ATOMS: atom_id res chain seq x y z
N MET A 1 41.53 -30.63 3.81
CA MET A 1 41.08 -29.30 3.35
C MET A 1 39.70 -29.34 2.70
N LEU A 2 39.38 -30.33 1.86
CA LEU A 2 38.06 -30.51 1.22
C LEU A 2 36.83 -30.41 2.15
N VAL A 3 36.83 -31.12 3.30
CA VAL A 3 35.72 -31.05 4.27
C VAL A 3 35.58 -29.67 4.91
N ALA A 4 36.70 -29.02 5.25
CA ALA A 4 36.65 -27.67 5.82
C ALA A 4 36.07 -26.67 4.82
N ALA A 5 36.46 -26.75 3.54
CA ALA A 5 35.89 -25.95 2.47
C ALA A 5 34.38 -26.19 2.30
N GLY A 6 33.95 -27.46 2.28
CA GLY A 6 32.53 -27.81 2.17
C GLY A 6 31.69 -27.33 3.35
N LEU A 7 32.24 -27.40 4.57
CA LEU A 7 31.60 -26.87 5.78
C LEU A 7 31.47 -25.34 5.73
N THR A 8 32.53 -24.63 5.29
CA THR A 8 32.48 -23.16 5.16
C THR A 8 31.43 -22.70 4.16
N LEU A 9 31.26 -23.38 3.02
CA LEU A 9 30.23 -23.03 2.04
C LEU A 9 28.81 -23.21 2.60
N ASN A 10 28.58 -24.26 3.38
CA ASN A 10 27.30 -24.46 4.07
C ASN A 10 27.03 -23.38 5.12
N ILE A 11 28.04 -22.99 5.90
CA ILE A 11 27.91 -21.89 6.87
C ILE A 11 27.59 -20.58 6.15
N ILE A 12 28.29 -20.25 5.06
CA ILE A 12 28.02 -19.05 4.26
C ILE A 12 26.59 -19.08 3.71
N SER A 13 26.13 -20.22 3.19
CA SER A 13 24.74 -20.40 2.72
C SER A 13 23.71 -20.14 3.83
N ALA A 14 23.94 -20.67 5.03
CA ALA A 14 23.09 -20.45 6.19
C ALA A 14 23.05 -18.97 6.60
N LEU A 15 24.21 -18.29 6.59
CA LEU A 15 24.30 -16.86 6.86
C LEU A 15 23.58 -16.03 5.80
N MET A 16 23.70 -16.38 4.52
CA MET A 16 22.96 -15.69 3.45
C MET A 16 21.45 -15.82 3.64
N THR A 17 20.96 -17.00 4.03
CA THR A 17 19.54 -17.20 4.32
C THR A 17 19.06 -16.30 5.45
N ASN A 18 19.71 -16.38 6.62
CA ASN A 18 19.25 -15.68 7.82
C ASN A 18 19.42 -14.16 7.75
N PHE A 19 20.55 -13.67 7.22
CA PHE A 19 20.84 -12.23 7.27
C PHE A 19 20.41 -11.46 6.03
N PHE A 20 20.41 -12.08 4.85
CA PHE A 20 20.15 -11.37 3.61
C PHE A 20 18.78 -11.74 3.02
N ILE A 21 18.49 -13.02 2.85
CA ILE A 21 17.21 -13.46 2.25
C ILE A 21 16.05 -13.07 3.15
N ASP A 22 16.12 -13.39 4.44
CA ASP A 22 15.02 -13.12 5.36
C ASP A 22 14.80 -11.62 5.57
N ASP A 23 15.89 -10.82 5.63
CA ASP A 23 15.78 -9.37 5.75
C ASP A 23 15.13 -8.70 4.53
N VAL A 24 15.59 -9.04 3.31
CA VAL A 24 15.00 -8.50 2.08
C VAL A 24 13.55 -8.96 1.92
N THR A 25 13.23 -10.19 2.33
CA THR A 25 11.86 -10.71 2.33
C THR A 25 10.98 -9.93 3.32
N ARG A 26 11.47 -9.63 4.51
CA ARG A 26 10.77 -8.78 5.48
C ARG A 26 10.47 -7.40 4.89
N GLN A 27 11.48 -6.73 4.32
CA GLN A 27 11.30 -5.43 3.69
C GLN A 27 10.29 -5.48 2.55
N ALA A 28 10.29 -6.54 1.74
CA ALA A 28 9.29 -6.72 0.68
C ALA A 28 7.86 -6.81 1.27
N ASN A 29 7.67 -7.58 2.35
CA ASN A 29 6.38 -7.68 3.01
C ASN A 29 5.91 -6.34 3.62
N GLU A 30 6.84 -5.51 4.11
CA GLU A 30 6.50 -4.16 4.59
C GLU A 30 5.94 -3.28 3.47
N LEU A 31 6.49 -3.36 2.24
CA LEU A 31 5.96 -2.65 1.07
C LEU A 31 4.53 -3.09 0.74
N VAL A 32 4.25 -4.39 0.80
CA VAL A 32 2.90 -4.94 0.60
C VAL A 32 1.93 -4.41 1.67
N GLN A 33 2.38 -4.34 2.92
CA GLN A 33 1.54 -3.80 4.00
C GLN A 33 1.24 -2.32 3.81
N GLN A 34 2.21 -1.53 3.33
CA GLN A 34 2.01 -0.13 2.98
C GLN A 34 1.02 0.03 1.84
N GLN A 35 1.14 -0.77 0.78
CA GLN A 35 0.19 -0.78 -0.34
C GLN A 35 -1.24 -1.04 0.15
N GLN A 36 -1.44 -2.08 0.97
CA GLN A 36 -2.76 -2.40 1.53
C GLN A 36 -3.33 -1.27 2.40
N ASN A 37 -2.46 -0.55 3.12
CA ASN A 37 -2.89 0.60 3.90
C ASN A 37 -3.31 1.76 2.99
N ASN A 38 -2.56 2.02 1.92
CA ASN A 38 -2.93 3.01 0.91
C ASN A 38 -4.25 2.66 0.21
N ASP A 39 -4.50 1.39 -0.13
CA ASP A 39 -5.77 0.95 -0.74
C ASP A 39 -6.98 1.21 0.18
N LYS A 40 -6.81 0.98 1.49
CA LYS A 40 -7.83 1.33 2.49
C LYS A 40 -8.07 2.83 2.54
N LEU A 41 -7.00 3.63 2.53
CA LEU A 41 -7.12 5.09 2.53
C LEU A 41 -7.81 5.60 1.26
N ILE A 42 -7.46 5.06 0.09
CA ILE A 42 -8.12 5.37 -1.18
C ILE A 42 -9.62 5.10 -1.08
N THR A 43 -10.01 3.94 -0.55
CA THR A 43 -11.41 3.56 -0.36
C THR A 43 -12.15 4.54 0.56
N LEU A 44 -11.54 4.90 1.69
CA LEU A 44 -12.12 5.85 2.64
C LEU A 44 -12.27 7.24 2.03
N ILE A 45 -11.27 7.71 1.27
CA ILE A 45 -11.33 9.03 0.63
C ILE A 45 -12.39 9.03 -0.48
N TRP A 46 -12.53 7.94 -1.24
CA TRP A 46 -13.62 7.80 -2.22
C TRP A 46 -15.00 7.92 -1.57
N GLN A 47 -15.21 7.26 -0.42
CA GLN A 47 -16.45 7.38 0.33
C GLN A 47 -16.73 8.81 0.79
N GLN A 48 -15.69 9.58 1.12
CA GLN A 48 -15.83 11.00 1.45
C GLN A 48 -16.24 11.82 0.23
N VAL A 49 -15.63 11.58 -0.95
CA VAL A 49 -16.01 12.26 -2.20
C VAL A 49 -17.48 12.02 -2.53
N GLU A 50 -17.94 10.77 -2.43
CA GLU A 50 -19.34 10.40 -2.65
C GLU A 50 -20.27 11.02 -1.61
N THR A 51 -19.82 11.12 -0.35
CA THR A 51 -20.59 11.79 0.70
C THR A 51 -20.77 13.27 0.41
N VAL A 52 -19.74 13.95 -0.09
CA VAL A 52 -19.83 15.34 -0.52
C VAL A 52 -20.79 15.49 -1.69
N ASP A 53 -20.78 14.58 -2.67
CA ASP A 53 -21.75 14.58 -3.78
C ASP A 53 -23.20 14.40 -3.29
N ARG A 54 -23.44 13.45 -2.38
CA ARG A 54 -24.78 13.25 -1.80
C ARG A 54 -25.26 14.48 -1.02
N LYS A 55 -24.36 15.15 -0.29
CA LYS A 55 -24.68 16.39 0.43
C LYS A 55 -25.01 17.53 -0.53
N LYS A 56 -24.27 17.66 -1.63
CA LYS A 56 -24.58 18.61 -2.71
C LYS A 56 -25.98 18.38 -3.28
N GLU A 57 -26.31 17.14 -3.65
CA GLU A 57 -27.64 16.79 -4.18
C GLU A 57 -28.75 17.13 -3.20
N TYR A 58 -28.57 16.77 -1.92
CA TYR A 58 -29.54 17.07 -0.86
C TYR A 58 -29.80 18.58 -0.70
N VAL A 59 -28.75 19.40 -0.76
CA VAL A 59 -28.89 20.86 -0.64
C VAL A 59 -29.60 21.46 -1.84
N LEU A 60 -29.26 20.99 -3.04
CA LEU A 60 -29.93 21.44 -4.27
C LEU A 60 -31.41 21.08 -4.25
N GLU A 61 -31.76 19.87 -3.82
CA GLU A 61 -33.14 19.44 -3.64
C GLU A 61 -33.88 20.32 -2.63
N LEU A 62 -33.29 20.56 -1.46
CA LEU A 62 -33.87 21.40 -0.42
C LEU A 62 -34.15 22.83 -0.92
N ILE A 63 -33.20 23.44 -1.64
CA ILE A 63 -33.39 24.77 -2.22
C ILE A 63 -34.46 24.76 -3.32
N LEU A 64 -34.45 23.75 -4.20
CA LEU A 64 -35.46 23.60 -5.27
C LEU A 64 -36.87 23.43 -4.71
N THR A 65 -37.05 22.60 -3.66
CA THR A 65 -38.34 22.43 -3.00
C THR A 65 -38.82 23.72 -2.36
N SER A 66 -37.93 24.45 -1.69
CA SER A 66 -38.29 25.74 -1.07
C SER A 66 -38.77 26.76 -2.11
N LYS A 67 -38.10 26.79 -3.27
CA LYS A 67 -38.49 27.63 -4.41
C LYS A 67 -39.82 27.21 -5.01
N TYR A 68 -40.05 25.91 -5.21
CA TYR A 68 -41.28 25.39 -5.82
C TYR A 68 -42.51 25.58 -4.94
N GLN A 69 -42.36 25.44 -3.63
CA GLN A 69 -43.45 25.59 -2.66
C GLN A 69 -43.67 27.05 -2.22
N GLU A 70 -42.83 27.98 -2.68
CA GLU A 70 -42.79 29.38 -2.22
C GLU A 70 -42.74 29.50 -0.68
N LYS A 71 -42.15 28.50 -0.02
CA LYS A 71 -42.01 28.43 1.44
C LYS A 71 -40.53 28.47 1.80
N PRO A 72 -40.11 29.38 2.70
CA PRO A 72 -38.73 29.41 3.14
C PRO A 72 -38.39 28.11 3.89
N ILE A 73 -37.14 27.68 3.75
CA ILE A 73 -36.58 26.58 4.54
C ILE A 73 -36.63 27.00 6.02
N PRO A 74 -37.17 26.16 6.92
CA PRO A 74 -37.14 26.44 8.36
C PRO A 74 -35.71 26.72 8.83
N THR A 75 -35.53 27.75 9.66
CA THR A 75 -34.19 28.21 10.08
C THR A 75 -33.39 27.10 10.75
N GLU A 76 -34.03 26.25 11.55
CA GLU A 76 -33.38 25.13 12.24
C GLU A 76 -32.78 24.12 11.25
N ILE A 77 -33.48 23.84 10.15
CA ILE A 77 -33.01 22.94 9.09
C ILE A 77 -31.89 23.62 8.30
N LYS A 78 -32.04 24.90 7.98
CA LYS A 78 -31.01 25.68 7.26
C LYS A 78 -29.70 25.68 8.04
N ASP A 79 -29.75 25.96 9.34
CA ASP A 79 -28.57 26.01 10.21
C ASP A 79 -27.91 24.65 10.37
N GLN A 80 -28.71 23.58 10.53
CA GLN A 80 -28.17 22.22 10.58
C GLN A 80 -27.43 21.85 9.28
N VAL A 81 -28.04 22.12 8.12
CA VAL A 81 -27.44 21.80 6.82
C VAL A 81 -26.15 22.60 6.59
N ILE A 82 -26.14 23.88 6.96
CA ILE A 82 -24.94 24.71 6.92
C ILE A 82 -23.82 24.10 7.78
N ASN A 83 -24.11 23.72 9.02
CA ASN A 83 -23.13 23.11 9.91
C ASN A 83 -22.57 21.81 9.34
N GLU A 84 -23.43 20.95 8.79
CA GLU A 84 -23.02 19.68 8.19
C GLU A 84 -22.14 19.88 6.95
N ILE A 85 -22.44 20.86 6.10
CA ILE A 85 -21.63 21.16 4.90
C ILE A 85 -20.28 21.77 5.30
N ASN A 86 -20.28 22.70 6.26
CA ASN A 86 -19.06 23.38 6.69
C ASN A 86 -18.03 22.42 7.29
N TYR A 87 -18.45 21.25 7.79
CA TYR A 87 -17.52 20.18 8.18
C TYR A 87 -16.68 19.64 6.99
N TRP A 88 -17.23 19.68 5.77
CA TRP A 88 -16.58 19.14 4.57
C TRP A 88 -15.81 20.20 3.76
N LEU A 89 -16.02 21.48 4.06
CA LEU A 89 -15.46 22.62 3.33
C LEU A 89 -14.35 23.31 4.13
N ASP A 90 -13.32 23.81 3.42
CA ASP A 90 -12.28 24.65 4.03
C ASP A 90 -12.72 26.11 4.24
N GLN A 91 -13.81 26.51 3.60
CA GLN A 91 -14.38 27.85 3.70
C GLN A 91 -15.81 27.78 4.17
N GLU A 92 -16.13 28.61 5.17
CA GLU A 92 -17.43 28.64 5.81
C GLU A 92 -18.49 29.26 4.91
N VAL A 93 -19.57 28.52 4.69
CA VAL A 93 -20.80 29.00 4.07
C VAL A 93 -21.70 29.55 5.17
N LYS A 94 -22.03 30.84 5.10
CA LYS A 94 -22.85 31.52 6.12
C LYS A 94 -24.33 31.50 5.82
N GLU A 95 -24.70 31.30 4.55
CA GLU A 95 -26.08 31.32 4.14
C GLU A 95 -26.34 30.39 2.95
N LEU A 96 -27.43 29.62 3.02
CA LEU A 96 -27.99 28.90 1.88
C LEU A 96 -29.03 29.78 1.19
N SER A 97 -28.69 30.25 -0.01
CA SER A 97 -29.57 30.99 -0.90
C SER A 97 -29.38 30.54 -2.35
N ILE A 98 -30.36 30.81 -3.22
CA ILE A 98 -30.28 30.48 -4.64
C ILE A 98 -29.08 31.17 -5.30
N ASP A 99 -28.84 32.43 -4.95
CA ASP A 99 -27.73 33.23 -5.49
C ASP A 99 -26.37 32.72 -5.00
N GLY A 100 -26.33 32.05 -3.84
CA GLY A 100 -25.13 31.44 -3.27
C GLY A 100 -24.79 30.05 -3.82
N ILE A 101 -25.69 29.40 -4.57
CA ILE A 101 -25.48 28.06 -5.13
C ILE A 101 -24.20 27.95 -5.97
N PRO A 102 -23.90 28.87 -6.92
CA PRO A 102 -22.70 28.76 -7.73
C PRO A 102 -21.43 28.71 -6.87
N THR A 103 -21.35 29.57 -5.85
CA THR A 103 -20.23 29.61 -4.91
C THR A 103 -20.13 28.31 -4.11
N LEU A 104 -21.25 27.82 -3.57
CA LEU A 104 -21.28 26.55 -2.83
C LEU A 104 -20.80 25.38 -3.70
N ILE A 105 -21.26 25.29 -4.95
CA ILE A 105 -20.83 24.25 -5.89
C ILE A 105 -19.33 24.34 -6.16
N THR A 106 -18.78 25.54 -6.34
CA THR A 106 -17.33 25.72 -6.51
C THR A 106 -16.55 25.23 -5.29
N LEU A 107 -17.01 25.54 -4.08
CA LEU A 107 -16.37 25.09 -2.84
C LEU A 107 -16.42 23.57 -2.68
N LEU A 108 -17.57 22.95 -2.96
CA LEU A 108 -17.74 21.50 -2.89
C LEU A 108 -16.89 20.79 -3.94
N ASN A 109 -16.88 21.27 -5.18
CA ASN A 109 -16.06 20.71 -6.25
C ASN A 109 -14.57 20.78 -5.88
N LYS A 110 -14.11 21.93 -5.35
CA LYS A 110 -12.73 22.07 -4.88
C LYS A 110 -12.39 21.04 -3.79
N ALA A 111 -13.27 20.92 -2.79
CA ALA A 111 -13.09 19.94 -1.72
C ALA A 111 -13.01 18.49 -2.26
N GLN A 112 -13.79 18.17 -3.31
CA GLN A 112 -13.71 16.87 -3.98
C GLN A 112 -12.43 16.68 -4.79
N ASP A 113 -12.00 17.72 -5.50
CA ASP A 113 -10.77 17.68 -6.31
C ASP A 113 -9.53 17.49 -5.43
N ASP A 114 -9.45 18.16 -4.28
CA ASP A 114 -8.37 17.98 -3.30
C ASP A 114 -8.31 16.52 -2.79
N ARG A 115 -9.48 15.90 -2.58
CA ARG A 115 -9.58 14.48 -2.18
C ARG A 115 -9.21 13.52 -3.32
N ARG A 116 -9.63 13.82 -4.55
CA ARG A 116 -9.25 13.04 -5.75
C ARG A 116 -7.75 13.12 -6.00
N GLU A 117 -7.15 14.28 -5.79
CA GLU A 117 -5.71 14.42 -5.91
C GLU A 117 -4.98 13.59 -4.86
N LYS A 118 -5.51 13.52 -3.62
CA LYS A 118 -4.97 12.62 -2.62
C LYS A 118 -5.09 11.14 -3.02
N ILE A 119 -6.19 10.74 -3.65
CA ILE A 119 -6.35 9.38 -4.22
C ILE A 119 -5.30 9.14 -5.31
N ASN A 120 -5.10 10.09 -6.24
CA ASN A 120 -4.11 9.98 -7.30
C ASN A 120 -2.70 9.78 -6.72
N GLN A 121 -2.32 10.57 -5.71
CA GLN A 121 -1.03 10.43 -5.06
C GLN A 121 -0.86 9.05 -4.43
N LEU A 122 -1.85 8.57 -3.66
CA LEU A 122 -1.79 7.24 -3.04
C LEU A 122 -1.71 6.11 -4.10
N TYR A 123 -2.37 6.28 -5.24
CA TYR A 123 -2.29 5.34 -6.36
C TYR A 123 -0.90 5.31 -6.99
N LEU A 124 -0.29 6.48 -7.22
CA LEU A 124 1.09 6.59 -7.72
C LEU A 124 2.09 5.98 -6.73
N ASP A 125 1.93 6.28 -5.43
CA ASP A 125 2.75 5.69 -4.36
C ASP A 125 2.64 4.15 -4.41
N ASN A 126 1.43 3.60 -4.63
CA ASN A 126 1.24 2.16 -4.76
C ASN A 126 1.94 1.56 -5.97
N LEU A 127 1.95 2.24 -7.12
CA LEU A 127 2.70 1.78 -8.29
C LEU A 127 4.21 1.67 -7.99
N GLN A 128 4.75 2.67 -7.29
CA GLN A 128 6.14 2.65 -6.86
C GLN A 128 6.41 1.49 -5.87
N LEU A 129 5.53 1.28 -4.88
CA LEU A 129 5.66 0.17 -3.93
C LEU A 129 5.62 -1.20 -4.63
N ILE A 130 4.82 -1.37 -5.69
CA ILE A 130 4.77 -2.60 -6.50
C ILE A 130 6.10 -2.84 -7.20
N GLU A 131 6.68 -1.81 -7.81
CA GLU A 131 7.96 -1.88 -8.50
C GLU A 131 9.09 -2.24 -7.53
N GLU A 132 9.18 -1.53 -6.40
CA GLU A 132 10.18 -1.80 -5.35
C GLU A 132 10.04 -3.22 -4.77
N HIS A 133 8.80 -3.69 -4.58
CA HIS A 133 8.54 -5.06 -4.15
C HIS A 133 9.02 -6.09 -5.18
N ALA A 134 8.74 -5.87 -6.46
CA ALA A 134 9.18 -6.75 -7.54
C ALA A 134 10.71 -6.86 -7.60
N ASP A 135 11.41 -5.73 -7.45
CA ASP A 135 12.88 -5.70 -7.42
C ASP A 135 13.47 -6.40 -6.20
N LYS A 136 12.86 -6.23 -5.02
CA LYS A 136 13.25 -6.99 -3.82
C LYS A 136 13.03 -8.48 -4.00
N MET A 137 11.89 -8.90 -4.56
CA MET A 137 11.59 -10.31 -4.82
C MET A 137 12.53 -10.94 -5.85
N LYS A 138 12.94 -10.18 -6.87
CA LYS A 138 13.98 -10.60 -7.82
C LYS A 138 15.30 -10.84 -7.09
N SER A 139 15.69 -9.93 -6.19
CA SER A 139 16.91 -10.05 -5.39
C SER A 139 16.86 -11.26 -4.44
N VAL A 140 15.72 -11.50 -3.78
CA VAL A 140 15.47 -12.70 -2.96
C VAL A 140 15.67 -13.98 -3.77
N SER A 141 15.13 -14.03 -4.98
CA SER A 141 15.27 -15.19 -5.88
C SER A 141 16.74 -15.45 -6.24
N GLN A 142 17.49 -14.41 -6.58
CA GLN A 142 18.92 -14.51 -6.89
C GLN A 142 19.75 -15.00 -5.71
N LEU A 143 19.53 -14.41 -4.53
CA LEU A 143 20.21 -14.81 -3.29
C LEU A 143 19.87 -16.26 -2.90
N ARG A 144 18.61 -16.67 -3.03
CA ARG A 144 18.17 -18.04 -2.74
C ARG A 144 18.84 -19.04 -3.67
N ASN A 145 18.92 -18.74 -4.97
CA ASN A 145 19.62 -19.60 -5.92
C ASN A 145 21.11 -19.73 -5.59
N LEU A 146 21.78 -18.63 -5.20
CA LEU A 146 23.18 -18.66 -4.78
C LEU A 146 23.38 -19.47 -3.49
N ALA A 147 22.51 -19.29 -2.50
CA ALA A 147 22.56 -20.05 -1.24
C ALA A 147 22.42 -21.56 -1.48
N LEU A 148 21.45 -21.96 -2.31
CA LEU A 148 21.24 -23.36 -2.68
C LEU A 148 22.45 -23.93 -3.43
N PHE A 149 23.03 -23.17 -4.35
CA PHE A 149 24.23 -23.59 -5.07
C PHE A 149 25.41 -23.85 -4.13
N LEU A 150 25.68 -22.92 -3.21
CA LEU A 150 26.72 -23.08 -2.19
C LEU A 150 26.48 -24.29 -1.29
N GLN A 151 25.21 -24.54 -0.94
CA GLN A 151 24.82 -25.68 -0.12
C GLN A 151 25.08 -27.02 -0.86
N ILE A 152 24.66 -27.12 -2.13
CA ILE A 152 24.86 -28.31 -2.96
C ILE A 152 26.35 -28.60 -3.14
N ILE A 153 27.16 -27.59 -3.50
CA ILE A 153 28.62 -27.78 -3.63
C ILE A 153 29.25 -28.14 -2.29
N GLY A 154 28.83 -27.46 -1.21
CA GLY A 154 29.36 -27.73 0.13
C GLY A 154 29.12 -29.18 0.55
N LEU A 155 27.93 -29.70 0.32
CA LEU A 155 27.59 -31.10 0.57
C LEU A 155 28.38 -32.06 -0.34
N ALA A 156 28.49 -31.75 -1.63
CA ALA A 156 29.26 -32.57 -2.57
C ALA A 156 30.75 -32.68 -2.18
N LEU A 157 31.38 -31.61 -1.70
CA LEU A 157 32.78 -31.62 -1.26
C LEU A 157 32.99 -32.43 0.02
N VAL A 158 32.03 -32.41 0.95
CA VAL A 158 32.06 -33.24 2.16
C VAL A 158 31.90 -34.72 1.78
N LEU A 159 30.91 -35.04 0.94
CA LEU A 159 30.64 -36.40 0.47
C LEU A 159 31.79 -36.98 -0.38
N ALA A 160 32.38 -36.20 -1.29
CA ALA A 160 33.47 -36.65 -2.14
C ALA A 160 34.71 -37.08 -1.32
N ARG A 161 34.97 -36.42 -0.18
CA ARG A 161 36.00 -36.87 0.74
C ARG A 161 35.60 -38.14 1.48
N ASP A 162 34.36 -38.24 1.93
CA ASP A 162 33.88 -39.43 2.66
C ASP A 162 33.96 -40.70 1.78
N LEU A 163 33.61 -40.58 0.49
CA LEU A 163 33.74 -41.64 -0.51
C LEU A 163 35.21 -42.07 -0.73
N ASN A 164 36.11 -41.10 -0.89
CA ASN A 164 37.55 -41.36 -1.06
C ASN A 164 38.16 -42.09 0.16
N TRP A 165 37.69 -41.77 1.38
CA TRP A 165 38.08 -42.49 2.60
C TRP A 165 37.52 -43.91 2.72
N HIS A 166 36.39 -44.19 2.07
CA HIS A 166 35.81 -45.52 2.03
C HIS A 166 36.53 -46.43 1.03
N GLU A 167 36.97 -45.89 -0.09
CA GLU A 167 37.69 -46.60 -1.16
C GLU A 167 39.08 -47.07 -0.68
N HIS A 168 39.85 -46.20 -0.02
CA HIS A 168 41.15 -46.58 0.56
C HIS A 168 41.08 -47.70 1.62
N ARG A 169 39.96 -47.82 2.35
CA ARG A 169 39.77 -48.90 3.34
C ARG A 169 39.39 -50.25 2.72
N LEU A 170 38.95 -50.26 1.47
CA LEU A 170 38.61 -51.49 0.75
C LEU A 170 39.83 -52.06 0.01
N GLU A 171 40.82 -51.24 -0.35
CA GLU A 171 42.07 -51.69 -0.99
C GLU A 171 43.11 -52.26 0.00
N GLU A 172 42.99 -51.99 1.31
CA GLU A 172 43.87 -52.53 2.36
C GLU A 172 43.43 -53.90 2.92
N ARG A 173 42.44 -54.56 2.30
CA ARG A 173 41.97 -55.91 2.64
C ARG A 173 42.25 -56.90 1.52
#